data_AF-A0A3D3PSG2-F1
#
_entry.id   AF-A0A3D3PSG2-F1
#
_cell.length_a   1.000
_cell.length_b   1.000
_cell.length_c   1.000
_cell.angle_alpha   90.00
_cell.angle_beta   90.00
_cell.angle_gamma   90.00
#
_symmetry.space_group_name_H-M   'P 1'
#
loop_
_entity.id
_entity.type
_entity.pdbx_description
1 polymer ?
#
loop_
_entity_poly.entity_id
_entity_poly.type
_entity_poly.pdbx_seq_one_letter_code
_entity_poly.pdbx_strand_id
1 'polypeptide(L)' 'DQYIDGTRRAPPYKTSMALDYENGRAMEIEVILGNVVRAGRRENVAIPALEALYALLKMIEARG' A
#
# COMPACT_ATOMS: atom_id res chain seq x y z
N ASP A 1 10.91 3.05 15.36
CA ASP A 1 11.89 4.10 14.99
C ASP A 1 12.84 3.69 13.88
N GLN A 2 13.57 2.58 13.99
CA GLN A 2 14.56 2.13 12.98
C GLN A 2 14.12 2.24 11.50
N TYR A 3 12.90 1.80 11.14
CA TYR A 3 12.42 1.87 9.76
C TYR A 3 12.04 3.28 9.30
N ILE A 4 11.49 4.11 10.20
CA ILE A 4 11.17 5.51 9.88
C ILE A 4 12.47 6.28 9.65
N ASP A 5 13.46 6.11 10.52
CA ASP A 5 14.76 6.78 10.42
C ASP A 5 15.61 6.23 9.27
N GLY A 6 15.44 4.95 8.95
CA GLY A 6 16.02 4.33 7.75
C GLY A 6 15.50 4.99 6.48
N THR A 7 14.17 5.09 6.33
CA THR A 7 13.56 5.72 5.16
C THR A 7 13.91 7.20 5.04
N ARG A 8 14.01 7.94 6.14
CA ARG A 8 14.41 9.35 6.11
C ARG A 8 15.84 9.58 5.61
N ARG A 9 16.74 8.61 5.84
CA ARG A 9 18.15 8.69 5.40
C ARG A 9 18.39 8.11 4.02
N ALA A 10 17.45 7.35 3.49
CA ALA A 10 17.56 6.80 2.14
C ALA A 10 17.59 7.96 1.12
N PRO A 11 18.39 7.85 0.04
CA PRO A 11 18.32 8.79 -1.08
C PRO A 11 16.88 8.88 -1.62
N PRO A 12 16.46 9.96 -2.28
CA PRO A 12 15.14 10.03 -2.89
C PRO A 12 14.91 8.84 -3.83
N TYR A 13 13.92 8.01 -3.52
CA TYR A 13 13.53 6.86 -4.35
C TYR A 13 12.01 6.77 -4.45
N LYS A 14 11.52 6.28 -5.59
CA LYS A 14 10.12 5.87 -5.76
C LYS A 14 9.99 4.40 -5.35
N THR A 15 8.91 4.07 -4.67
CA THR A 15 8.61 2.67 -4.32
C THR A 15 8.26 1.87 -5.58
N SER A 16 8.38 0.54 -5.51
CA SER A 16 8.03 -0.34 -6.64
C SER A 16 6.60 -0.11 -7.13
N MET A 17 5.61 -0.07 -6.23
CA MET A 17 4.21 0.21 -6.60
C MET A 17 4.01 1.58 -7.25
N ALA A 18 4.77 2.61 -6.85
CA ALA A 18 4.69 3.92 -7.49
C ALA A 18 5.22 3.85 -8.93
N LEU A 19 6.30 3.09 -9.16
CA LEU A 19 6.81 2.83 -10.50
C LEU A 19 5.84 1.97 -11.32
N ASP A 20 5.14 1.00 -10.71
CA ASP A 20 4.11 0.22 -11.40
C ASP A 20 2.99 1.13 -11.93
N TYR A 21 2.49 2.02 -11.07
CA TYR A 21 1.48 3.00 -11.45
C TYR A 21 1.94 3.91 -12.59
N GLU A 22 3.13 4.49 -12.49
CA GLU A 22 3.66 5.41 -13.51
C GLU A 22 3.89 4.73 -14.86
N ASN A 23 4.22 3.44 -14.86
CA ASN A 23 4.45 2.67 -16.08
C ASN A 23 3.19 1.94 -16.58
N GLY A 24 2.01 2.20 -16.00
CA GLY A 24 0.75 1.56 -16.40
C GLY A 24 0.71 0.04 -16.16
N ARG A 25 1.51 -0.45 -15.20
CA ARG A 25 1.53 -1.85 -14.78
C ARG A 25 0.54 -2.07 -13.65
N ALA A 26 0.06 -3.30 -13.53
CA ALA A 26 -0.74 -3.71 -12.38
C ALA A 26 0.06 -3.51 -11.08
N MET A 27 -0.54 -2.86 -10.08
CA MET A 27 0.06 -2.68 -8.77
C MET A 27 -0.23 -3.89 -7.87
N GLU A 28 0.69 -4.23 -6.96
CA GLU A 28 0.55 -5.35 -6.02
C GLU A 28 -0.40 -5.06 -4.83
N ILE A 29 -1.51 -4.34 -5.06
CA ILE A 29 -2.43 -3.85 -4.01
C ILE A 29 -3.01 -5.01 -3.19
N GLU A 30 -3.45 -6.09 -3.84
CA GLU A 30 -4.05 -7.24 -3.16
C GLU A 30 -3.04 -8.02 -2.30
N VAL A 31 -1.79 -8.07 -2.77
CA VAL A 31 -0.71 -8.80 -2.09
C VAL A 31 -0.25 -8.02 -0.85
N ILE A 32 0.00 -6.72 -1.02
CA ILE A 32 0.56 -5.87 0.04
C ILE A 32 -0.50 -5.43 1.05
N LEU A 33 -1.66 -4.94 0.59
CA LEU A 33 -2.71 -4.39 1.47
C LEU A 33 -3.91 -5.31 1.63
N GLY A 34 -4.37 -5.96 0.54
CA GLY A 34 -5.56 -6.81 0.58
C GLY A 34 -5.44 -7.92 1.62
N ASN A 35 -4.30 -8.60 1.67
CA ASN A 35 -4.03 -9.65 2.66
C ASN A 35 -4.08 -9.12 4.10
N VAL A 36 -3.47 -7.97 4.36
CA VAL A 36 -3.43 -7.36 5.70
C VAL A 36 -4.82 -6.89 6.13
N VAL A 37 -5.59 -6.29 5.22
CA VAL A 37 -6.96 -5.85 5.49
C VAL A 37 -7.87 -7.03 5.83
N ARG A 38 -7.80 -8.11 5.04
CA ARG A 38 -8.56 -9.34 5.32
C ARG A 38 -8.16 -9.96 6.66
N ALA A 39 -6.87 -9.97 6.98
CA ALA A 39 -6.37 -10.46 8.26
C ALA A 39 -6.89 -9.62 9.44
N GLY A 40 -6.80 -8.28 9.38
CA GLY A 40 -7.29 -7.39 10.42
C GLY A 40 -8.80 -7.57 10.68
N ARG A 41 -9.59 -7.70 9.62
CA ARG A 41 -11.04 -7.99 9.73
C ARG A 41 -11.31 -9.34 10.38
N ARG A 42 -10.60 -10.39 9.98
CA ARG A 42 -10.76 -11.75 10.53
C ARG A 42 -10.45 -11.80 12.03
N GLU A 43 -9.44 -11.06 12.46
CA GLU A 43 -9.00 -10.99 13.85
C GLU A 43 -9.74 -9.93 14.68
N ASN A 44 -10.73 -9.23 14.09
CA ASN A 44 -11.45 -8.10 14.72
C ASN A 44 -10.52 -6.98 15.24
N VAL A 45 -9.40 -6.74 14.56
CA VAL A 45 -8.46 -5.66 14.88
C VAL A 45 -8.81 -4.42 14.04
N ALA A 46 -9.02 -3.29 14.71
CA ALA A 46 -9.27 -2.02 14.04
C ALA A 46 -8.02 -1.54 13.29
N ILE A 47 -8.12 -1.42 11.97
CA ILE A 47 -7.03 -1.00 11.06
C ILE A 47 -7.47 0.12 10.08
N PRO A 48 -8.11 1.20 10.57
CA PRO A 48 -8.81 2.16 9.70
C PRO A 48 -7.91 2.83 8.65
N ALA A 49 -6.64 3.08 8.98
CA ALA A 49 -5.69 3.66 8.03
C ALA A 49 -5.37 2.73 6.85
N LEU A 50 -5.24 1.42 7.11
CA LEU A 50 -4.96 0.44 6.06
C LEU A 50 -6.19 0.20 5.18
N GLU A 51 -7.39 0.20 5.78
CA GLU A 51 -8.64 0.09 5.02
C GLU A 51 -8.87 1.29 4.10
N ALA A 52 -8.62 2.50 4.58
CA ALA A 52 -8.70 3.71 3.77
C ALA A 52 -7.68 3.68 2.62
N LEU A 53 -6.42 3.30 2.90
CA LEU A 53 -5.39 3.22 1.87
C LEU A 53 -5.71 2.15 0.80
N TYR A 54 -6.20 0.98 1.23
CA TYR A 54 -6.64 -0.08 0.32
C TYR A 54 -7.77 0.42 -0.60
N ALA A 55 -8.81 1.05 -0.03
CA ALA A 55 -9.92 1.58 -0.82
C ALA A 55 -9.48 2.63 -1.84
N LEU A 56 -8.64 3.58 -1.44
CA LEU A 56 -8.13 4.62 -2.34
C LEU A 56 -7.31 4.04 -3.49
N LEU A 57 -6.43 3.08 -3.21
CA LEU A 57 -5.61 2.46 -4.26
C LEU A 57 -6.44 1.60 -5.21
N LYS A 58 -7.47 0.89 -4.72
CA LYS A 58 -8.44 0.19 -5.58
C LYS A 58 -9.22 1.15 -6.48
N MET A 59 -9.58 2.34 -6.00
CA MET A 59 -10.23 3.36 -6.82
C MET A 59 -9.30 3.89 -7.91
N ILE A 60 -8.00 4.02 -7.63
CA ILE A 60 -7.00 4.42 -8.64
C ILE A 60 -6.83 3.32 -9.68
N GLU A 61 -6.69 2.07 -9.26
CA GLU A 61 -6.59 0.91 -10.16
C GLU A 61 -7.81 0.78 -11.08
N ALA A 62 -9.02 1.05 -10.57
CA ALA A 62 -10.25 1.00 -11.36
C ALA A 62 -10.41 2.16 -12.35
N ARG A 63 -9.56 3.20 -12.27
CA ARG A 63 -9.58 4.37 -13.18
C ARG A 63 -8.61 4.25 -14.35
N GLY A 64 -7.61 3.36 -14.25
CA GLY A 64 -6.67 3.04 -15.32
C GLY A 64 -7.22 1.96 -16.24
#